data_AF-A0A2E1ZA91-F1
#
_entry.id   AF-A0A2E1ZA91-F1
#
_cell.length_a   1.000
_cell.length_b   1.000
_cell.length_c   1.000
_cell.angle_alpha   90.00
_cell.angle_beta   90.00
_cell.angle_gamma   90.00
#
_symmetry.space_group_name_H-M   'P 1'
#
loop_
_entity.id
_entity.type
_entity.pdbx_description
1 polymer ?
#
loop_
_entity_poly.entity_id
_entity_poly.type
_entity_poly.pdbx_seq_one_letter_code
_entity_poly.pdbx_strand_id
1 'polypeptide(L)'
;GSYNDFWFDRGDDGFTIDGQYRTSILTYPENGRMPPRTPEGQAKADAAPKFAWPEREGAWWLETGDQPYDGPENQTLAVRCIYHQSASIPITPRVYNNLKTIVQTDDYLMLYIEWMHWARIIRIKDKEHNPETLATFDGDSIGWWEGDTLVVETINFLDQPHQLADRRVIERFSSIEEGGLLYSFTVKDADYTDSYSGEMVWPKSDQIPYEYACHEGNYAMSATLRGARVREKEWREQQVSSGEL
;
A
#
# COMPACT_ATOMS: atom_id res chain seq x y z
N GLY A 1 0.27 17.52 9.26
CA GLY A 1 0.46 18.43 8.11
C GLY A 1 0.65 17.57 6.87
N SER A 2 0.13 18.01 5.73
CA SER A 2 0.38 17.39 4.42
C SER A 2 1.48 18.17 3.70
N TYR A 3 2.10 17.55 2.70
CA TYR A 3 2.86 18.28 1.68
C TYR A 3 1.97 19.34 1.01
N ASN A 4 2.58 20.43 0.54
CA ASN A 4 1.92 21.39 -0.33
C ASN A 4 1.82 20.82 -1.76
N ASP A 5 1.02 21.45 -2.62
CA ASP A 5 0.75 20.95 -3.97
C ASP A 5 1.99 20.84 -4.87
N PHE A 6 3.09 21.53 -4.53
CA PHE A 6 4.34 21.46 -5.29
C PHE A 6 4.93 20.03 -5.34
N TRP A 7 4.77 19.26 -4.27
CA TRP A 7 5.32 17.90 -4.18
C TRP A 7 4.39 16.84 -4.77
N PHE A 8 3.18 17.22 -5.19
CA PHE A 8 2.23 16.26 -5.74
C PHE A 8 2.43 16.08 -7.24
N ASP A 9 2.95 14.91 -7.60
CA ASP A 9 2.98 14.39 -8.96
C ASP A 9 1.68 13.60 -9.22
N ARG A 10 0.67 14.33 -9.71
CA ARG A 10 -0.63 13.75 -10.09
C ARG A 10 -0.65 13.23 -11.53
N GLY A 11 0.48 13.35 -12.24
CA GLY A 11 0.54 13.24 -13.69
C GLY A 11 -0.06 14.47 -14.39
N ASP A 12 0.50 14.82 -15.55
CA ASP A 12 0.03 15.88 -16.44
C ASP A 12 -0.54 15.34 -17.77
N ASP A 13 -0.46 14.03 -17.99
CA ASP A 13 -0.98 13.34 -19.18
C ASP A 13 -1.56 11.95 -18.85
N GLY A 14 -2.36 11.42 -19.77
CA GLY A 14 -2.81 10.03 -19.74
C GLY A 14 -1.79 9.09 -20.41
N PHE A 15 -1.91 7.80 -20.13
CA PHE A 15 -1.16 6.77 -20.87
C PHE A 15 -2.05 6.08 -21.89
N THR A 16 -1.46 5.72 -23.04
CA THR A 16 -2.12 4.91 -24.06
C THR A 16 -1.68 3.46 -23.93
N ILE A 17 -2.61 2.54 -24.12
CA ILE A 17 -2.34 1.11 -24.30
C ILE A 17 -3.08 0.71 -25.58
N ASP A 18 -2.36 0.10 -26.52
CA ASP A 18 -2.86 -0.24 -27.86
C ASP A 18 -3.51 0.95 -28.60
N GLY A 19 -2.91 2.14 -28.46
CA GLY A 19 -3.38 3.38 -29.09
C GLY A 19 -4.63 4.00 -28.45
N GLN A 20 -5.07 3.52 -27.29
CA GLN A 20 -6.24 4.04 -26.58
C GLN A 20 -5.88 4.60 -25.22
N TYR A 21 -6.38 5.79 -24.89
CA TYR A 21 -6.30 6.33 -23.54
C TYR A 21 -7.16 5.53 -22.58
N ARG A 22 -6.56 5.05 -21.49
CA ARG A 22 -7.30 4.35 -20.43
C ARG A 22 -7.94 5.36 -19.48
N THR A 23 -9.23 5.16 -19.17
CA THR A 23 -9.97 5.93 -18.16
C THR A 23 -10.05 5.22 -16.81
N SER A 24 -9.55 3.98 -16.73
CA SER A 24 -9.49 3.13 -15.56
C SER A 24 -8.23 2.26 -15.64
N ILE A 25 -7.56 2.06 -14.50
CA ILE A 25 -6.50 1.04 -14.36
C ILE A 25 -7.12 -0.36 -14.33
N LEU A 26 -8.30 -0.50 -13.72
CA LEU A 26 -8.99 -1.78 -13.65
C LEU A 26 -9.52 -2.18 -15.03
N THR A 27 -9.09 -3.35 -15.47
CA THR A 27 -9.56 -4.05 -16.67
C THR A 27 -10.58 -5.14 -16.33
N TYR A 28 -10.52 -5.65 -15.09
CA TYR A 28 -11.53 -6.54 -14.52
C TYR A 28 -11.81 -6.18 -13.06
N PRO A 29 -13.08 -6.15 -12.62
CA PRO A 29 -14.31 -6.32 -13.40
C PRO A 29 -14.46 -5.28 -14.52
N GLU A 30 -15.16 -5.65 -15.61
CA GLU A 30 -15.29 -4.83 -16.84
C GLU A 30 -15.94 -3.46 -16.61
N ASN A 31 -16.62 -3.27 -15.47
CA ASN A 31 -17.20 -2.00 -15.09
C ASN A 31 -16.17 -0.98 -14.54
N GLY A 32 -14.89 -1.34 -14.48
CA GLY A 32 -13.80 -0.49 -14.00
C GLY A 32 -13.86 -0.19 -12.50
N ARG A 33 -14.56 -1.01 -11.72
CA ARG A 33 -14.73 -0.83 -10.27
C ARG A 33 -14.23 -2.05 -9.52
N MET A 34 -13.67 -1.82 -8.33
CA MET A 34 -13.29 -2.91 -7.43
C MET A 34 -14.51 -3.80 -7.15
N PRO A 35 -14.33 -5.12 -7.07
CA PRO A 35 -15.37 -6.01 -6.60
C PRO A 35 -15.75 -5.66 -5.15
N PRO A 36 -17.01 -5.91 -4.73
CA PRO A 36 -17.39 -5.80 -3.33
C PRO A 36 -16.51 -6.66 -2.42
N ARG A 37 -16.40 -6.25 -1.15
CA ARG A 37 -15.80 -7.12 -0.13
C ARG A 37 -16.77 -8.24 0.26
N THR A 38 -16.21 -9.38 0.64
CA THR A 38 -16.96 -10.43 1.34
C THR A 38 -17.36 -9.95 2.74
N PRO A 39 -18.32 -10.60 3.43
CA PRO A 39 -18.63 -10.30 4.82
C PRO A 39 -17.40 -10.40 5.74
N GLU A 40 -16.56 -11.42 5.53
CA GLU A 40 -15.32 -11.64 6.26
C GLU A 40 -14.30 -10.53 5.96
N GLY A 41 -14.12 -10.18 4.67
CA GLY A 41 -13.26 -9.09 4.25
C GLY A 41 -13.72 -7.73 4.78
N GLN A 42 -15.04 -7.49 4.86
CA GLN A 42 -15.59 -6.28 5.46
C GLN A 42 -15.34 -6.23 6.96
N ALA A 43 -15.56 -7.32 7.70
CA ALA A 43 -15.29 -7.39 9.13
C ALA A 43 -13.81 -7.14 9.44
N LYS A 44 -12.91 -7.69 8.62
CA LYS A 44 -11.47 -7.45 8.72
C LYS A 44 -11.09 -6.00 8.44
N ALA A 45 -11.69 -5.38 7.42
CA ALA A 45 -11.49 -3.96 7.12
C ALA A 45 -12.00 -3.05 8.25
N ASP A 46 -13.14 -3.40 8.87
CA ASP A 46 -13.72 -2.65 9.99
C ASP A 46 -12.86 -2.74 11.27
N ALA A 47 -12.19 -3.88 11.47
CA ALA A 47 -11.28 -4.12 12.59
C ALA A 47 -9.85 -3.58 12.37
N ALA A 48 -9.46 -3.29 11.13
CA ALA A 48 -8.13 -2.79 10.82
C ALA A 48 -7.88 -1.38 11.41
N PRO A 49 -6.61 -1.03 11.72
CA PRO A 49 -6.27 0.32 12.14
C PRO A 49 -6.76 1.35 11.11
N LYS A 50 -7.43 2.40 11.60
CA LYS A 50 -8.00 3.43 10.73
C LYS A 50 -6.95 4.47 10.40
N PHE A 51 -6.81 4.81 9.12
CA PHE A 51 -5.94 5.90 8.68
C PHE A 51 -6.42 7.26 9.18
N ALA A 52 -7.75 7.47 9.16
CA ALA A 52 -8.38 8.69 9.63
C ALA A 52 -9.52 8.34 10.59
N TRP A 53 -9.52 9.01 11.73
CA TRP A 53 -10.62 8.99 12.68
C TRP A 53 -11.52 10.21 12.47
N PRO A 54 -12.81 10.15 12.82
CA PRO A 54 -13.70 11.30 12.74
C PRO A 54 -13.11 12.50 13.49
N GLU A 55 -13.09 13.67 12.85
CA GLU A 55 -12.70 14.90 13.51
C GLU A 55 -13.82 15.31 14.48
N ARG A 56 -13.55 15.15 15.77
CA ARG A 56 -14.46 15.50 16.86
C ARG A 56 -13.71 16.36 17.88
N GLU A 57 -14.44 17.26 18.53
CA GLU A 57 -13.91 18.13 19.57
C GLU A 57 -13.57 17.33 20.85
N GLY A 58 -12.66 17.88 21.65
CA GLY A 58 -12.27 17.29 22.93
C GLY A 58 -11.63 15.90 22.83
N ALA A 59 -11.69 15.17 23.94
CA ALA A 59 -11.18 13.80 24.10
C ALA A 59 -12.28 12.76 23.86
N TRP A 60 -13.01 12.88 22.76
CA TRP A 60 -14.17 12.05 22.40
C TRP A 60 -13.95 10.53 22.50
N TRP A 61 -12.71 10.06 22.36
CA TRP A 61 -12.35 8.64 22.46
C TRP A 61 -12.54 8.09 23.88
N LEU A 62 -12.48 8.93 24.90
CA LEU A 62 -12.80 8.55 26.28
C LEU A 62 -14.30 8.27 26.48
N GLU A 63 -15.16 8.84 25.63
CA GLU A 63 -16.61 8.63 25.68
C GLU A 63 -17.03 7.39 24.88
N THR A 64 -16.38 7.13 23.75
CA THR A 64 -16.69 6.00 22.88
C THR A 64 -15.98 4.71 23.28
N GLY A 65 -14.89 4.81 24.04
CA GLY A 65 -14.00 3.68 24.34
C GLY A 65 -13.03 3.33 23.20
N ASP A 66 -12.99 4.14 22.13
CA ASP A 66 -12.00 3.99 21.07
C ASP A 66 -10.60 4.34 21.60
N GLN A 67 -9.55 3.82 20.93
CA GLN A 67 -8.15 4.03 21.35
C GLN A 67 -7.26 4.63 20.26
N PRO A 68 -7.69 5.64 19.49
CA PRO A 68 -6.94 6.15 18.33
C PRO A 68 -5.54 6.72 18.68
N TYR A 69 -5.35 7.12 19.93
CA TYR A 69 -4.17 7.86 20.38
C TYR A 69 -3.45 7.23 21.59
N ASP A 70 -3.74 5.97 21.93
CA ASP A 70 -3.11 5.31 23.07
C ASP A 70 -1.64 4.96 22.82
N GLY A 71 -1.31 4.61 21.57
CA GLY A 71 0.06 4.31 21.17
C GLY A 71 0.28 4.41 19.66
N PRO A 72 1.54 4.41 19.21
CA PRO A 72 1.89 4.38 17.79
C PRO A 72 1.37 3.12 17.09
N GLU A 73 1.15 2.02 17.82
CA GLU A 73 0.64 0.75 17.29
C GLU A 73 -0.79 0.86 16.76
N ASN A 74 -1.57 1.84 17.23
CA ASN A 74 -2.93 2.09 16.77
C ASN A 74 -3.00 2.84 15.44
N GLN A 75 -1.83 3.27 14.93
CA GLN A 75 -1.69 3.85 13.60
C GLN A 75 -1.49 2.76 12.55
N THR A 76 -1.94 3.03 11.33
CA THR A 76 -1.71 2.13 10.18
C THR A 76 -0.21 1.87 9.95
N LEU A 77 0.12 0.73 9.35
CA LEU A 77 1.50 0.40 8.96
C LEU A 77 2.14 1.48 8.06
N ALA A 78 1.32 2.16 7.27
CA ALA A 78 1.74 3.24 6.39
C ALA A 78 2.18 4.49 7.18
N VAL A 79 1.39 4.91 8.16
CA VAL A 79 1.71 6.03 9.06
C VAL A 79 2.95 5.72 9.91
N ARG A 80 3.13 4.44 10.24
CA ARG A 80 4.31 3.94 10.96
C ARG A 80 5.53 3.74 10.06
N CYS A 81 5.39 3.93 8.74
CA CYS A 81 6.45 3.73 7.75
C CYS A 81 7.00 2.30 7.72
N ILE A 82 6.14 1.31 7.96
CA ILE A 82 6.48 -0.13 7.94
C ILE A 82 6.11 -0.77 6.60
N TYR A 83 4.87 -0.59 6.15
CA TYR A 83 4.39 -1.17 4.91
C TYR A 83 3.23 -0.36 4.32
N HIS A 84 3.16 -0.31 2.99
CA HIS A 84 2.03 0.29 2.27
C HIS A 84 1.70 -0.52 1.01
N GLN A 85 0.68 -1.37 1.13
CA GLN A 85 0.28 -2.38 0.15
C GLN A 85 0.20 -1.87 -1.29
N SER A 86 -0.39 -0.69 -1.47
CA SER A 86 -0.65 -0.18 -2.81
C SER A 86 0.62 0.40 -3.48
N ALA A 87 1.67 0.68 -2.71
CA ALA A 87 2.99 1.02 -3.26
C ALA A 87 3.83 -0.23 -3.59
N SER A 88 3.47 -1.41 -3.06
CA SER A 88 4.24 -2.65 -3.18
C SER A 88 3.63 -3.67 -4.15
N ILE A 89 2.43 -4.22 -3.87
CA ILE A 89 1.82 -5.29 -4.68
C ILE A 89 0.27 -5.29 -4.57
N PRO A 90 -0.46 -5.20 -5.71
CA PRO A 90 0.03 -4.70 -6.99
C PRO A 90 0.39 -3.22 -6.87
N ILE A 91 1.39 -2.78 -7.64
CA ILE A 91 1.86 -1.39 -7.58
C ILE A 91 0.88 -0.50 -8.34
N THR A 92 0.34 0.49 -7.66
CA THR A 92 -0.55 1.50 -8.26
C THR A 92 0.03 2.91 -8.10
N PRO A 93 -0.30 3.85 -8.99
CA PRO A 93 0.20 5.23 -8.92
C PRO A 93 -0.02 5.85 -7.56
N ARG A 94 0.98 6.56 -7.09
CA ARG A 94 0.93 7.44 -5.93
C ARG A 94 0.92 8.88 -6.41
N VAL A 95 0.61 9.79 -5.49
CA VAL A 95 0.66 11.23 -5.74
C VAL A 95 2.08 11.80 -5.66
N TYR A 96 3.11 10.98 -5.41
CA TYR A 96 4.54 11.32 -5.40
C TYR A 96 5.38 10.03 -5.26
N ASN A 97 6.70 10.12 -5.34
CA ASN A 97 7.66 9.01 -5.14
C ASN A 97 7.35 7.74 -5.95
N ASN A 98 7.07 7.92 -7.24
CA ASN A 98 6.65 6.86 -8.13
C ASN A 98 7.83 6.16 -8.83
N LEU A 99 9.08 6.58 -8.60
CA LEU A 99 10.24 6.00 -9.29
C LEU A 99 10.48 4.56 -8.88
N LYS A 100 10.93 3.77 -9.85
CA LYS A 100 11.23 2.35 -9.72
C LYS A 100 12.58 2.08 -10.36
N THR A 101 13.40 1.28 -9.69
CA THR A 101 14.66 0.78 -10.24
C THR A 101 14.59 -0.73 -10.34
N ILE A 102 14.80 -1.24 -11.54
CA ILE A 102 14.81 -2.68 -11.82
C ILE A 102 16.24 -3.10 -12.07
N VAL A 103 16.71 -4.07 -11.29
CA VAL A 103 18.03 -4.69 -11.47
C VAL A 103 17.81 -6.18 -11.63
N GLN A 104 18.26 -6.73 -12.75
CA GLN A 104 18.15 -8.15 -13.05
C GLN A 104 19.52 -8.82 -13.02
N THR A 105 19.55 -10.02 -12.46
CA THR A 105 20.63 -11.01 -12.54
C THR A 105 20.07 -12.27 -13.20
N ASP A 106 20.91 -13.28 -13.40
CA ASP A 106 20.46 -14.56 -13.96
C ASP A 106 19.43 -15.26 -13.06
N ASP A 107 19.48 -15.03 -11.75
CA ASP A 107 18.71 -15.78 -10.75
C ASP A 107 17.58 -14.94 -10.11
N TYR A 108 17.74 -13.62 -10.09
CA TYR A 108 16.87 -12.70 -9.37
C TYR A 108 16.56 -11.45 -10.19
N LEU A 109 15.38 -10.88 -9.97
CA LEU A 109 15.05 -9.50 -10.29
C LEU A 109 14.78 -8.75 -8.98
N MET A 110 15.51 -7.66 -8.76
CA MET A 110 15.20 -6.70 -7.71
C MET A 110 14.33 -5.59 -8.32
N LEU A 111 13.17 -5.36 -7.70
CA LEU A 111 12.35 -4.19 -7.95
C LEU A 111 12.43 -3.28 -6.72
N TYR A 112 13.14 -2.17 -6.87
CA TYR A 112 13.23 -1.13 -5.87
C TYR A 112 12.19 -0.05 -6.15
N ILE A 113 11.39 0.30 -5.15
CA ILE A 113 10.37 1.34 -5.21
C ILE A 113 10.81 2.50 -4.32
N GLU A 114 10.81 3.72 -4.86
CA GLU A 114 11.22 4.94 -4.15
C GLU A 114 10.40 5.14 -2.86
N TRP A 115 9.08 4.97 -2.95
CA TRP A 115 8.22 5.00 -1.77
C TRP A 115 8.62 3.92 -0.75
N MET A 116 8.99 4.35 0.46
CA MET A 116 9.45 3.46 1.56
C MET A 116 10.72 2.66 1.27
N HIS A 117 11.48 3.01 0.23
CA HIS A 117 12.71 2.29 -0.17
C HIS A 117 12.48 0.78 -0.31
N TRP A 118 11.31 0.37 -0.80
CA TRP A 118 10.94 -1.05 -0.80
C TRP A 118 11.75 -1.80 -1.84
N ALA A 119 12.67 -2.66 -1.39
CA ALA A 119 13.49 -3.51 -2.25
C ALA A 119 12.89 -4.93 -2.28
N ARG A 120 12.05 -5.20 -3.27
CA ARG A 120 11.45 -6.52 -3.49
C ARG A 120 12.39 -7.41 -4.29
N ILE A 121 12.60 -8.64 -3.84
CA ILE A 121 13.40 -9.66 -4.53
C ILE A 121 12.46 -10.70 -5.14
N ILE A 122 12.51 -10.83 -6.46
CA ILE A 122 11.77 -11.83 -7.25
C ILE A 122 12.76 -12.90 -7.69
N ARG A 123 12.50 -14.16 -7.33
CA ARG A 123 13.38 -15.29 -7.65
C ARG A 123 12.93 -15.92 -8.96
N ILE A 124 13.80 -15.97 -9.97
CA ILE A 124 13.42 -16.36 -11.35
C ILE A 124 13.67 -17.85 -11.62
N LYS A 125 14.57 -18.48 -10.87
CA LYS A 125 14.93 -19.90 -11.07
C LYS A 125 14.24 -20.86 -10.10
N ASP A 126 13.59 -20.33 -9.09
CA ASP A 126 12.86 -21.12 -8.10
C ASP A 126 11.57 -21.64 -8.72
N LYS A 127 11.16 -22.84 -8.30
CA LYS A 127 9.91 -23.48 -8.77
C LYS A 127 8.84 -23.54 -7.69
N GLU A 128 9.24 -23.33 -6.43
CA GLU A 128 8.40 -23.51 -5.27
C GLU A 128 8.56 -22.31 -4.35
N HIS A 129 7.44 -21.79 -3.87
CA HIS A 129 7.41 -20.73 -2.89
C HIS A 129 8.00 -21.18 -1.55
N ASN A 130 8.51 -20.20 -0.80
CA ASN A 130 8.87 -20.41 0.59
C ASN A 130 7.65 -20.91 1.40
N PRO A 131 7.86 -21.64 2.51
CA PRO A 131 6.77 -22.02 3.38
C PRO A 131 6.08 -20.78 3.97
N GLU A 132 4.77 -20.91 4.24
CA GLU A 132 3.91 -19.86 4.80
C GLU A 132 4.42 -19.28 6.13
N THR A 133 5.23 -20.03 6.88
CA THR A 133 5.88 -19.55 8.12
C THR A 133 6.87 -18.40 7.89
N LEU A 134 7.28 -18.16 6.64
CA LEU A 134 8.13 -17.05 6.20
C LEU A 134 7.32 -15.93 5.53
N ALA A 135 5.99 -15.91 5.69
CA ALA A 135 5.13 -14.87 5.15
C ALA A 135 5.57 -13.46 5.58
N THR A 136 5.49 -12.52 4.65
CA THR A 136 5.83 -11.10 4.82
C THR A 136 4.69 -10.23 4.33
N PHE A 137 4.74 -8.92 4.60
CA PHE A 137 3.73 -8.00 4.09
C PHE A 137 3.72 -7.90 2.56
N ASP A 138 4.87 -8.04 1.90
CA ASP A 138 4.99 -8.08 0.43
C ASP A 138 4.98 -9.49 -0.15
N GLY A 139 4.75 -10.50 0.68
CA GLY A 139 4.66 -11.89 0.25
C GLY A 139 5.96 -12.46 -0.31
N ASP A 140 5.83 -13.67 -0.84
CA ASP A 140 6.92 -14.43 -1.43
C ASP A 140 6.78 -14.46 -2.96
N SER A 141 7.75 -13.90 -3.69
CA SER A 141 7.68 -13.71 -5.14
C SER A 141 8.55 -14.68 -5.94
N ILE A 142 7.96 -15.35 -6.93
CA ILE A 142 8.65 -16.19 -7.92
C ILE A 142 8.29 -15.73 -9.32
N GLY A 143 9.29 -15.63 -10.20
CA GLY A 143 9.14 -15.20 -11.58
C GLY A 143 9.50 -16.27 -12.59
N TRP A 144 8.88 -16.22 -13.77
CA TRP A 144 9.27 -17.00 -14.94
C TRP A 144 8.98 -16.22 -16.22
N TRP A 145 9.68 -16.55 -17.31
CA TRP A 145 9.50 -15.88 -18.59
C TRP A 145 8.44 -16.62 -19.44
N GLU A 146 7.46 -15.86 -19.93
CA GLU A 146 6.52 -16.27 -20.99
C GLU A 146 6.84 -15.42 -22.24
N GLY A 147 7.69 -15.93 -23.12
CA GLY A 147 8.26 -15.13 -24.21
C GLY A 147 9.07 -13.96 -23.64
N ASP A 148 8.75 -12.74 -24.06
CA ASP A 148 9.41 -11.50 -23.62
C ASP A 148 8.74 -10.85 -22.39
N THR A 149 7.83 -11.56 -21.73
CA THR A 149 7.12 -11.08 -20.53
C THR A 149 7.58 -11.84 -19.30
N LEU A 150 8.04 -11.11 -18.28
CA LEU A 150 8.26 -11.71 -16.97
C LEU A 150 6.91 -11.80 -16.26
N VAL A 151 6.49 -13.03 -15.96
CA VAL A 151 5.34 -13.31 -15.12
C VAL A 151 5.84 -13.56 -13.71
N VAL A 152 5.20 -12.94 -12.72
CA VAL A 152 5.56 -13.06 -11.31
C VAL A 152 4.34 -13.49 -10.52
N GLU A 153 4.44 -14.60 -9.81
CA GLU A 153 3.47 -15.01 -8.80
C GLU A 153 3.94 -14.57 -7.42
N THR A 154 3.01 -14.08 -6.62
CA THR A 154 3.24 -13.80 -5.21
C THR A 154 2.12 -14.35 -4.35
N ILE A 155 2.50 -15.03 -3.27
CA ILE A 155 1.62 -15.58 -2.22
C ILE A 155 2.23 -15.30 -0.83
N ASN A 156 1.73 -15.93 0.24
CA ASN A 156 2.26 -15.83 1.61
C ASN A 156 2.31 -14.39 2.14
N PHE A 157 1.23 -13.64 1.94
CA PHE A 157 1.11 -12.28 2.42
C PHE A 157 0.67 -12.23 3.89
N LEU A 158 1.09 -11.16 4.58
CA LEU A 158 0.51 -10.73 5.85
C LEU A 158 -0.37 -9.50 5.63
N ASP A 159 -1.53 -9.44 6.30
CA ASP A 159 -2.32 -8.19 6.41
C ASP A 159 -1.99 -7.39 7.66
N GLN A 160 -1.66 -8.08 8.74
CA GLN A 160 -1.20 -7.53 10.01
C GLN A 160 -0.08 -8.42 10.57
N PRO A 161 0.71 -7.95 11.55
CA PRO A 161 1.68 -8.81 12.22
C PRO A 161 1.03 -10.13 12.68
N HIS A 162 1.58 -11.26 12.23
CA HIS A 162 1.09 -12.62 12.51
C HIS A 162 -0.31 -12.96 11.96
N GLN A 163 -0.87 -12.13 11.08
CA GLN A 163 -2.13 -12.39 10.41
C GLN A 163 -1.91 -12.60 8.92
N LEU A 164 -2.06 -13.84 8.48
CA LEU A 164 -1.93 -14.25 7.09
C LEU A 164 -3.11 -13.73 6.24
N ALA A 165 -2.82 -13.44 4.98
CA ALA A 165 -3.79 -13.12 3.96
C ALA A 165 -3.96 -14.30 3.00
N ASP A 166 -5.20 -14.68 2.72
CA ASP A 166 -5.49 -15.57 1.58
C ASP A 166 -5.54 -14.73 0.30
N ARG A 167 -4.35 -14.43 -0.21
CA ARG A 167 -4.13 -13.58 -1.37
C ARG A 167 -3.09 -14.19 -2.29
N ARG A 168 -3.40 -14.21 -3.58
CA ARG A 168 -2.48 -14.54 -4.68
C ARG A 168 -2.51 -13.43 -5.70
N VAL A 169 -1.33 -12.95 -6.08
CA VAL A 169 -1.16 -11.93 -7.10
C VAL A 169 -0.32 -12.48 -8.24
N ILE A 170 -0.80 -12.32 -9.47
CA ILE A 170 -0.03 -12.56 -10.68
C ILE A 170 0.24 -11.22 -11.32
N GLU A 171 1.51 -10.87 -11.49
CA GLU A 171 1.96 -9.67 -12.19
C GLU A 171 2.63 -10.05 -13.50
N ARG A 172 2.57 -9.17 -14.48
CA ARG A 172 3.25 -9.30 -15.77
C ARG A 172 3.98 -8.01 -16.09
N PHE A 173 5.24 -8.15 -16.49
CA PHE A 173 6.11 -7.05 -16.88
C PHE A 173 6.58 -7.28 -18.31
N SER A 174 6.07 -6.47 -19.24
CA SER A 174 6.40 -6.56 -20.67
C SER A 174 7.08 -5.27 -21.11
N SER A 175 8.21 -5.35 -21.82
CA SER A 175 8.79 -4.18 -22.47
C SER A 175 7.86 -3.67 -23.58
N ILE A 176 7.76 -2.35 -23.73
CA ILE A 176 7.01 -1.70 -24.82
C ILE A 176 7.95 -0.97 -25.78
N GLU A 177 7.55 -0.81 -27.04
CA GLU A 177 8.40 -0.29 -28.13
C GLU A 177 8.87 1.15 -27.88
N GLU A 178 8.01 1.97 -27.28
CA GLU A 178 8.27 3.37 -26.94
C GLU A 178 9.23 3.52 -25.74
N GLY A 179 9.61 2.41 -25.12
CA GLY A 179 10.43 2.35 -23.91
C GLY A 179 9.60 2.35 -22.63
N GLY A 180 10.13 1.72 -21.59
CA GLY A 180 9.41 1.49 -20.34
C GLY A 180 8.77 0.09 -20.30
N LEU A 181 7.76 -0.08 -19.46
CA LEU A 181 7.08 -1.38 -19.25
C LEU A 181 5.56 -1.22 -19.31
N LEU A 182 4.89 -2.17 -19.93
CA LEU A 182 3.49 -2.46 -19.63
C LEU A 182 3.47 -3.37 -18.40
N TYR A 183 2.91 -2.85 -17.31
CA TYR A 183 2.67 -3.60 -16.09
C TYR A 183 1.19 -3.98 -16.02
N SER A 184 0.91 -5.27 -15.85
CA SER A 184 -0.44 -5.73 -15.54
C SER A 184 -0.44 -6.67 -14.35
N PHE A 185 -1.59 -6.77 -13.70
CA PHE A 185 -1.77 -7.61 -12.53
C PHE A 185 -3.15 -8.22 -12.49
N THR A 186 -3.24 -9.37 -11.83
CA THR A 186 -4.48 -10.02 -11.40
C THR A 186 -4.33 -10.39 -9.94
N VAL A 187 -5.30 -9.97 -9.13
CA VAL A 187 -5.37 -10.30 -7.71
C VAL A 187 -6.56 -11.21 -7.47
N LYS A 188 -6.30 -12.33 -6.80
CA LYS A 188 -7.31 -13.17 -6.18
C LYS A 188 -7.12 -13.07 -4.66
N ASP A 189 -8.12 -12.57 -3.97
CA ASP A 189 -8.08 -12.31 -2.53
C ASP A 189 -9.44 -12.70 -1.92
N ALA A 190 -9.41 -13.52 -0.86
CA ALA A 190 -10.61 -14.00 -0.18
C ALA A 190 -11.43 -12.88 0.50
N ASP A 191 -10.84 -11.71 0.72
CA ASP A 191 -11.53 -10.54 1.25
C ASP A 191 -12.50 -9.89 0.24
N TYR A 192 -12.45 -10.32 -1.03
CA TYR A 192 -13.26 -9.79 -2.13
C TYR A 192 -14.15 -10.87 -2.76
N THR A 193 -15.32 -10.46 -3.25
CA THR A 193 -16.29 -11.40 -3.85
C THR A 193 -15.84 -11.96 -5.19
N ASP A 194 -14.85 -11.32 -5.83
CA ASP A 194 -14.29 -11.72 -7.11
C ASP A 194 -12.83 -11.27 -7.19
N SER A 195 -12.09 -11.80 -8.16
CA SER A 195 -10.79 -11.28 -8.56
C SER A 195 -10.91 -9.87 -9.16
N TYR A 196 -9.79 -9.18 -9.22
CA TYR A 196 -9.66 -7.92 -9.95
C TYR A 196 -8.34 -7.88 -10.70
N SER A 197 -8.36 -7.25 -11.87
CA SER A 197 -7.18 -7.10 -12.72
C SER A 197 -7.05 -5.67 -13.19
N GLY A 198 -5.82 -5.26 -13.46
CA GLY A 198 -5.56 -3.95 -14.03
C GLY A 198 -4.24 -3.90 -14.78
N GLU A 199 -4.07 -2.80 -15.49
CA GLU A 199 -2.86 -2.54 -16.27
C GLU A 199 -2.53 -1.05 -16.28
N MET A 200 -1.24 -0.76 -16.43
CA MET A 200 -0.73 0.60 -16.52
C MET A 200 0.65 0.60 -17.17
N VAL A 201 0.99 1.72 -17.80
CA VAL A 201 2.32 1.93 -18.35
C VAL A 201 3.24 2.50 -17.27
N TRP A 202 4.45 1.95 -17.19
CA TRP A 202 5.57 2.51 -16.45
C TRP A 202 6.51 3.15 -17.45
N PRO A 203 6.43 4.48 -17.63
CA PRO A 203 7.31 5.17 -18.56
C PRO A 203 8.76 5.06 -18.08
N LYS A 204 9.70 4.98 -19.03
CA LYS A 204 11.12 5.07 -18.70
C LYS A 204 11.42 6.48 -18.19
N SER A 205 12.21 6.55 -17.13
CA SER A 205 12.71 7.82 -16.57
C SER A 205 14.21 7.72 -16.34
N ASP A 206 14.92 8.82 -16.59
CA ASP A 206 16.34 8.99 -16.25
C ASP A 206 16.50 9.69 -14.88
N GLN A 207 15.40 9.92 -14.16
CA GLN A 207 15.43 10.45 -12.81
C GLN A 207 16.00 9.42 -11.83
N ILE A 208 16.68 9.93 -10.81
CA ILE A 208 17.28 9.11 -9.76
C ILE A 208 16.32 9.13 -8.56
N PRO A 209 16.01 7.97 -7.96
CA PRO A 209 15.21 7.94 -6.74
C PRO A 209 15.92 8.68 -5.61
N TYR A 210 15.17 9.49 -4.87
CA TYR A 210 15.67 10.16 -3.67
C TYR A 210 15.35 9.35 -2.40
N GLU A 211 15.97 9.75 -1.30
CA GLU A 211 15.68 9.15 0.00
C GLU A 211 14.23 9.44 0.42
N TYR A 212 13.49 8.38 0.76
CA TYR A 212 12.21 8.43 1.46
C TYR A 212 12.37 8.48 2.98
N ALA A 213 12.64 9.67 3.51
CA ALA A 213 12.88 9.89 4.93
C ALA A 213 11.56 10.02 5.75
N CYS A 214 10.78 8.95 5.82
CA CYS A 214 9.40 8.96 6.36
C CYS A 214 9.23 9.51 7.79
N HIS A 215 10.23 9.29 8.67
CA HIS A 215 10.23 9.78 10.06
C HIS A 215 11.21 10.93 10.31
N GLU A 216 12.14 11.21 9.40
CA GLU A 216 13.09 12.30 9.59
C GLU A 216 12.38 13.65 9.42
N GLY A 217 12.36 14.46 10.48
CA GLY A 217 11.59 15.72 10.50
C GLY A 217 10.07 15.55 10.55
N ASN A 218 9.54 14.31 10.52
CA ASN A 218 8.12 14.05 10.64
C ASN A 218 7.71 13.87 12.11
N TYR A 219 7.29 14.97 12.74
CA TYR A 219 6.85 14.95 14.14
C TYR A 219 5.37 14.61 14.31
N ALA A 220 4.63 14.32 13.23
CA ALA A 220 3.17 14.21 13.27
C ALA A 220 2.69 13.17 14.30
N MET A 221 3.26 11.97 14.29
CA MET A 221 2.87 10.92 15.25
C MET A 221 3.11 11.37 16.70
N SER A 222 4.30 11.87 17.01
CA SER A 222 4.63 12.33 18.37
C SER A 222 3.76 13.52 18.80
N ALA A 223 3.47 14.44 17.88
CA ALA A 223 2.65 15.62 18.14
C ALA A 223 1.18 15.25 18.36
N THR A 224 0.63 14.33 17.55
CA THR A 224 -0.73 13.80 17.71
C THR A 224 -0.90 13.13 19.08
N LEU A 225 0.02 12.24 19.45
CA LEU A 225 -0.03 11.56 20.75
C LEU A 225 0.09 12.55 21.92
N ARG A 226 0.98 13.55 21.82
CA ARG A 226 1.09 14.61 22.84
C ARG A 226 -0.18 15.46 22.93
N GLY A 227 -0.75 15.85 21.79
CA GLY A 227 -2.00 16.61 21.73
C GLY A 227 -3.17 15.85 22.35
N ALA A 228 -3.25 14.53 22.14
CA ALA A 228 -4.24 13.69 22.78
C ALA A 228 -4.12 13.71 24.31
N ARG A 229 -2.91 13.60 24.86
CA ARG A 229 -2.68 13.67 26.32
C ARG A 229 -3.08 15.04 26.92
N VAL A 230 -2.91 16.14 26.17
CA VAL A 230 -3.42 17.46 26.58
C VAL A 230 -4.94 17.45 26.64
N ARG A 231 -5.63 16.98 25.59
CA ARG A 231 -7.09 16.91 25.54
C ARG A 231 -7.69 16.03 26.64
N GLU A 232 -7.03 14.92 26.97
CA GLU A 232 -7.47 14.05 28.07
C GLU A 232 -7.34 14.72 29.43
N LYS A 233 -6.30 15.54 29.61
CA LYS A 233 -6.16 16.34 30.83
C LYS A 233 -7.31 17.35 30.93
N GLU A 234 -7.58 18.08 29.86
CA GLU A 234 -8.68 19.05 29.79
C GLU A 234 -10.05 18.39 30.05
N TRP A 235 -10.29 17.21 29.45
CA TRP A 235 -11.51 16.43 29.68
C TRP A 235 -11.67 16.03 31.15
N ARG A 236 -10.60 15.52 31.79
CA ARG A 236 -10.65 15.16 33.23
C ARG A 236 -10.92 16.37 34.11
N GLU A 237 -10.33 17.52 33.81
CA GLU A 237 -10.57 18.77 34.55
C GLU A 237 -12.03 19.25 34.41
N GLN A 238 -12.61 19.12 33.21
CA GLN A 238 -14.02 19.44 32.96
C GLN A 238 -14.97 18.52 33.74
N GLN A 239 -14.69 17.22 33.75
CA GLN A 239 -15.49 16.21 34.45
C GLN A 239 -15.47 16.39 35.98
N VAL A 240 -14.31 16.77 36.55
CA VAL A 240 -14.21 17.14 37.97
C VAL A 240 -15.01 18.42 38.26
N SER A 241 -14.99 19.40 37.35
CA SER A 241 -15.77 20.63 37.51
C SER A 241 -17.28 20.41 37.34
N SER A 242 -17.71 19.40 36.58
CA SER A 242 -19.13 19.04 36.40
C SER A 242 -19.66 18.10 37.50
N GLY A 243 -18.78 17.51 38.32
CA GLY A 243 -19.14 16.56 39.37
C GLY A 243 -19.41 15.14 38.87
N GLU A 244 -18.93 14.82 37.66
CA GLU A 244 -19.07 13.49 37.02
C GLU A 244 -17.88 12.57 37.32
N LEU A 245 -16.78 13.11 37.86
CA LEU A 245 -15.60 12.40 38.38
C LEU A 245 -15.24 12.83 39.81
#